data_AF-A0A1S2LSL0-F1
#
_entry.id   AF-A0A1S2LSL0-F1
#
_cell.length_a   1.000
_cell.length_b   1.000
_cell.length_c   1.000
_cell.angle_alpha   90.00
_cell.angle_beta   90.00
_cell.angle_gamma   90.00
#
_symmetry.space_group_name_H-M   'P 1'
#
loop_
_entity.id
_entity.type
_entity.pdbx_description
1 polymer ?
#
loop_
_entity_poly.entity_id
_entity_poly.type
_entity_poly.pdbx_seq_one_letter_code
_entity_poly.pdbx_strand_id
1 'polypeptide(L)' 'MEKEKLIKLLINEKIDDATRDDCAIYLAKFIDDEVVSTLINVANDLRIEEMIRASCGETLAEIWLK' A
#
# COMPACT_ATOMS: atom_id res chain seq x y z
N MET A 1 8.41 -9.99 4.44
CA MET A 1 9.24 -8.88 3.94
C MET A 1 9.29 -7.80 4.99
N GLU A 2 10.37 -7.05 5.06
CA GLU A 2 10.53 -5.89 5.96
C GLU A 2 9.60 -4.74 5.51
N LYS A 3 9.08 -3.96 6.47
CA LYS A 3 8.15 -2.84 6.25
C LYS A 3 8.68 -1.87 5.20
N GLU A 4 9.93 -1.47 5.34
CA GLU A 4 10.61 -0.48 4.50
C GLU A 4 10.74 -0.98 3.05
N LYS A 5 10.92 -2.30 2.87
CA LYS A 5 10.99 -2.89 1.54
C LYS A 5 9.61 -2.89 0.85
N LEU A 6 8.55 -3.17 1.60
CA LEU A 6 7.18 -3.13 1.07
C LEU A 6 6.81 -1.70 0.63
N ILE A 7 7.07 -0.70 1.47
CA ILE A 7 6.85 0.72 1.14
C ILE A 7 7.62 1.11 -0.12
N LYS A 8 8.92 0.78 -0.18
CA LYS A 8 9.77 1.10 -1.34
C LYS A 8 9.27 0.48 -2.64
N LEU A 9 8.74 -0.73 -2.60
CA LEU A 9 8.21 -1.41 -3.79
C LEU A 9 6.86 -0.83 -4.20
N LEU A 10 5.96 -0.58 -3.25
CA LEU A 10 4.63 0.00 -3.52
C LEU A 10 4.70 1.33 -4.27
N ILE A 11 5.58 2.24 -3.84
CA ILE A 11 5.70 3.58 -4.42
C ILE A 11 6.59 3.64 -5.69
N ASN A 12 7.18 2.52 -6.09
CA ASN A 12 8.07 2.48 -7.25
C ASN A 12 7.28 2.11 -8.51
N GLU A 13 6.99 3.12 -9.34
CA GLU A 13 6.26 2.97 -10.61
C GLU A 13 6.97 2.10 -11.66
N LYS A 14 8.24 1.70 -11.43
CA LYS A 14 8.95 0.77 -12.32
C LYS A 14 8.68 -0.70 -11.99
N ILE A 15 8.03 -0.98 -10.86
CA ILE A 15 7.60 -2.31 -10.46
C ILE A 15 6.23 -2.58 -11.10
N ASP A 16 5.99 -3.83 -11.49
CA ASP A 16 4.71 -4.24 -12.04
C ASP A 16 3.58 -4.07 -11.03
N ASP A 17 2.36 -3.85 -11.54
CA ASP A 17 1.21 -3.52 -10.72
C ASP A 17 0.83 -4.66 -9.77
N ALA A 18 1.02 -5.92 -10.15
CA ALA A 18 0.73 -7.07 -9.29
C ALA A 18 1.65 -7.12 -8.07
N THR A 19 2.97 -6.91 -8.26
CA THR A 19 3.91 -6.83 -7.14
C THR A 19 3.62 -5.63 -6.24
N ARG A 20 3.20 -4.49 -6.81
CA ARG A 20 2.83 -3.30 -6.04
C ARG A 20 1.54 -3.53 -5.24
N ASP A 21 0.56 -4.19 -5.84
CA ASP A 21 -0.68 -4.61 -5.20
C ASP A 21 -0.43 -5.53 -4.00
N ASP A 22 0.36 -6.59 -4.19
CA ASP A 22 0.81 -7.48 -3.11
C ASP A 22 1.49 -6.69 -1.99
N CYS A 23 2.30 -5.68 -2.33
CA CYS A 23 2.97 -4.84 -1.34
C CYS A 23 1.96 -4.01 -0.53
N ALA A 24 0.91 -3.46 -1.16
CA ALA A 24 -0.16 -2.76 -0.45
C ALA A 24 -0.84 -3.70 0.56
N ILE A 25 -1.23 -4.90 0.13
CA ILE A 25 -1.91 -5.88 0.99
C ILE A 25 -1.02 -6.32 2.15
N TYR A 26 0.25 -6.64 1.90
CA TYR A 26 1.15 -7.11 2.95
C TYR A 26 1.49 -6.05 4.01
N LEU A 27 1.27 -4.76 3.71
CA LEU A 27 1.44 -3.69 4.69
C LEU A 27 0.41 -3.74 5.82
N ALA A 28 -0.71 -4.45 5.67
CA ALA A 28 -1.72 -4.64 6.72
C ALA A 28 -1.17 -5.24 8.03
N LYS A 29 0.01 -5.86 7.97
CA LYS A 29 0.70 -6.47 9.11
C LYS A 29 1.34 -5.45 10.05
N PHE A 30 1.42 -4.18 9.65
CA PHE A 30 2.13 -3.13 10.37
C PHE A 30 1.16 -2.00 10.74
N ILE A 31 0.91 -1.83 12.04
CA ILE A 31 0.19 -0.68 12.59
C ILE A 31 1.23 0.40 12.88
N ASP A 32 1.52 1.21 11.87
CA ASP A 32 2.60 2.20 11.86
C ASP A 32 2.17 3.42 11.05
N ASP A 33 2.45 4.62 11.55
CA ASP A 33 2.02 5.89 10.95
C ASP A 33 2.57 6.10 9.53
N GLU A 34 3.80 5.62 9.26
CA GLU A 34 4.42 5.70 7.93
C GLU A 34 3.66 4.83 6.93
N VAL A 35 3.21 3.66 7.36
CA VAL A 35 2.41 2.74 6.56
C VAL A 35 1.06 3.36 6.22
N VAL A 36 0.36 3.87 7.24
CA VAL A 36 -0.93 4.54 7.06
C VAL A 36 -0.80 5.73 6.12
N SER A 37 0.20 6.59 6.31
CA SER A 37 0.46 7.74 5.43
C SER A 37 0.74 7.32 3.99
N THR A 38 1.57 6.28 3.79
CA THR A 38 1.89 5.75 2.46
C THR A 38 0.64 5.24 1.75
N LEU A 39 -0.18 4.42 2.43
CA LEU A 39 -1.39 3.86 1.86
C LEU A 39 -2.42 4.96 1.51
N ILE A 40 -2.58 5.97 2.36
CA ILE A 40 -3.46 7.13 2.08
C ILE A 40 -3.00 7.87 0.83
N ASN A 41 -1.70 8.13 0.71
CA ASN A 41 -1.14 8.83 -0.44
C ASN A 41 -1.36 8.04 -1.74
N VAL A 42 -1.10 6.74 -1.72
CA VAL A 42 -1.29 5.86 -2.89
C VAL A 42 -2.76 5.75 -3.27
N ALA A 43 -3.67 5.50 -2.32
CA ALA A 43 -5.10 5.35 -2.59
C ALA A 43 -5.72 6.60 -3.25
N ASN A 44 -5.21 7.79 -2.92
CA ASN A 44 -5.71 9.07 -3.44
C ASN A 44 -5.02 9.56 -4.72
N ASP A 45 -3.95 8.90 -5.18
CA ASP A 45 -3.27 9.29 -6.42
C ASP A 45 -3.95 8.67 -7.65
N LEU A 46 -4.80 9.44 -8.34
CA LEU A 46 -5.55 9.00 -9.52
C LEU A 46 -4.68 8.59 -10.72
N ARG A 47 -3.36 8.82 -10.67
CA ARG A 47 -2.42 8.38 -11.71
C ARG A 47 -1.99 6.92 -11.50
N ILE A 48 -2.15 6.40 -10.29
CA ILE A 48 -1.86 5.01 -9.96
C ILE A 48 -3.02 4.12 -10.43
N GLU A 49 -2.67 2.92 -10.87
CA GLU A 49 -3.62 1.90 -11.31
C GLU A 49 -4.68 1.62 -10.23
N GLU A 50 -5.94 1.42 -10.66
CA GLU A 50 -7.12 1.39 -9.80
C GLU A 50 -7.07 0.26 -8.75
N MET A 51 -6.59 -0.92 -9.13
CA MET A 51 -6.44 -2.08 -8.24
C MET A 51 -5.48 -1.74 -7.08
N ILE A 52 -4.31 -1.18 -7.36
CA ILE A 52 -3.33 -0.80 -6.32
C ILE A 52 -3.96 0.20 -5.33
N ARG A 53 -4.70 1.18 -5.86
CA ARG A 53 -5.40 2.18 -5.04
C ARG A 53 -6.47 1.55 -4.17
N ALA A 54 -7.26 0.63 -4.73
CA ALA A 54 -8.30 -0.10 -4.02
C ALA A 54 -7.71 -0.95 -2.88
N SER A 55 -6.64 -1.70 -3.16
CA SER A 55 -5.95 -2.51 -2.15
C SER A 55 -5.34 -1.68 -1.03
N CYS A 56 -4.85 -0.46 -1.33
CA CYS A 56 -4.42 0.47 -0.28
C CYS A 56 -5.59 0.90 0.62
N GLY A 57 -6.77 1.15 0.03
CA GLY A 57 -7.99 1.46 0.77
C GLY A 57 -8.47 0.29 1.64
N GLU A 58 -8.47 -0.93 1.10
CA GLU A 58 -8.81 -2.14 1.86
C GLU A 58 -7.84 -2.39 3.02
N THR A 59 -6.55 -2.24 2.77
CA THR A 59 -5.50 -2.37 3.79
C THR A 59 -5.68 -1.35 4.92
N LEU A 60 -6.03 -0.10 4.60
CA LEU A 60 -6.33 0.92 5.61
C LEU A 60 -7.53 0.51 6.47
N ALA A 61 -8.59 -0.03 5.87
CA ALA A 61 -9.72 -0.55 6.61
C ALA A 61 -9.32 -1.71 7.53
N GLU A 62 -8.47 -2.64 7.06
CA GLU A 62 -7.96 -3.73 7.87
C GLU A 62 -7.15 -3.23 9.08
N ILE A 63 -6.29 -2.22 8.88
CA ILE A 63 -5.50 -1.61 9.96
C ILE A 63 -6.42 -0.96 11.01
N TRP A 64 -7.47 -0.23 10.60
CA TRP A 64 -8.38 0.46 11.53
C TRP A 64 -9.30 -0.47 12.32
N LEU A 65 -9.55 -1.68 11.84
CA LEU A 65 -10.42 -2.65 12.51
C LEU A 65 -9.68 -3.53 13.53
N LYS A 66 -8.35 -3.38 13.68
CA LYS A 66 -7.52 -4.09 14.66
C LYS A 66 -7.37 -3.29 15.95
#